data_AF-A0A7C5QS77-F1
#
_entry.id   AF-A0A7C5QS77-F1
#
_cell.length_a   1.000
_cell.length_b   1.000
_cell.length_c   1.000
_cell.angle_alpha   90.00
_cell.angle_beta   90.00
_cell.angle_gamma   90.00
#
_symmetry.space_group_name_H-M   'P 1'
#
loop_
_entity.id
_entity.type
_entity.pdbx_description
1 polymer ?
#
loop_
_entity_poly.entity_id
_entity_poly.type
_entity_poly.pdbx_seq_one_letter_code
_entity_poly.pdbx_strand_id
1 'polypeptide(L)'
;MKMNDYAPFVFLLLAAIWWPATPVCGQSAEVQLQPVEITAQRLSPFATGARSQRLDSMRLQVEGFASLAEVLTWYTTIATKAYGNGMLTSLSFRGTGASHTAVLWHGINIAYPSLGQNDLAVLPLSLYNDI
;
A
#
# COMPACT_ATOMS: atom_id res chain seq x y z
N MET A 1 35.30 49.80 57.39
CA MET A 1 34.51 49.02 56.41
C MET A 1 33.70 50.02 55.59
N LYS A 2 34.10 50.26 54.33
CA LYS A 2 33.54 51.34 53.51
C LYS A 2 32.31 50.81 52.77
N MET A 3 31.21 51.54 52.88
CA MET A 3 29.88 51.23 52.33
C MET A 3 29.78 51.38 50.79
N ASN A 4 30.92 51.42 50.08
CA ASN A 4 31.00 51.82 48.67
C ASN A 4 31.35 50.66 47.70
N ASP A 5 31.59 49.45 48.21
CA ASP A 5 32.07 48.31 47.40
C ASP A 5 30.93 47.50 46.73
N TYR A 6 29.66 47.79 47.05
CA TYR A 6 28.48 47.10 46.50
C TYR A 6 27.82 47.82 45.32
N ALA A 7 28.26 49.05 45.03
CA ALA A 7 27.75 49.86 43.93
C ALA A 7 27.74 49.15 42.56
N PRO A 8 28.80 48.41 42.14
CA PRO A 8 28.77 47.72 40.84
C PRO A 8 27.82 46.51 40.83
N PHE A 9 27.63 45.84 41.97
CA PHE A 9 26.73 44.69 42.09
C PHE A 9 25.26 45.09 42.05
N VAL A 10 24.91 46.22 42.68
CA VAL A 10 23.55 46.80 42.62
C VAL A 10 23.25 47.31 41.21
N PHE A 11 24.23 47.90 40.51
CA PHE A 11 24.05 48.32 39.12
C PHE A 11 23.83 47.15 38.16
N LEU A 12 24.53 46.02 38.37
CA LEU A 12 24.34 44.79 37.59
C LEU A 12 22.96 44.14 37.86
N LEU A 13 22.48 44.17 39.10
CA LEU A 13 21.14 43.68 39.44
C LEU A 13 20.03 44.56 38.84
N LEU A 14 20.21 45.87 38.82
CA LEU A 14 19.24 46.78 38.19
C LEU A 14 19.25 46.69 36.66
N ALA A 15 20.41 46.45 36.03
CA ALA A 15 20.51 46.24 34.59
C ALA A 15 19.82 44.94 34.11
N ALA A 16 19.83 43.88 34.94
CA ALA A 16 19.14 42.62 34.64
C ALA A 16 17.60 42.75 34.63
N ILE A 17 17.05 43.73 35.35
CA ILE A 17 15.60 44.02 35.41
C ILE A 17 15.11 44.74 34.14
N TRP A 18 16.01 45.38 33.40
CA TRP A 18 15.71 46.13 32.18
C TRP A 18 15.99 45.33 30.90
N TRP A 19 16.28 44.03 31.00
CA TRP A 19 16.34 43.18 29.82
C TRP A 19 14.90 42.88 29.36
N PRO A 20 14.46 43.34 28.16
CA PRO A 20 13.13 43.01 27.68
C PRO A 20 13.02 41.50 27.51
N ALA A 21 12.10 40.88 28.26
CA ALA A 21 11.70 39.52 28.00
C ALA A 21 11.18 39.45 26.56
N THR A 22 11.89 38.74 25.69
CA THR A 22 11.40 38.50 24.33
C THR A 22 10.09 37.72 24.44
N PRO A 23 9.03 38.12 23.71
CA PRO A 23 7.83 37.31 23.67
C PRO A 23 8.21 35.98 23.00
N VAL A 24 8.26 34.91 23.78
CA VAL A 24 8.27 33.55 23.26
C VAL A 24 6.89 33.34 22.63
N CYS A 25 6.80 33.53 21.32
CA CYS A 25 5.64 33.09 20.57
C CYS A 25 5.70 31.55 20.49
N GLY A 26 5.04 30.89 21.44
CA GLY A 26 4.72 29.48 21.32
C GLY A 26 3.76 29.32 20.14
N GLN A 27 4.25 28.86 19.00
CA GLN A 27 3.39 28.47 17.89
C GLN A 27 2.78 27.11 18.20
N SER A 28 1.65 27.12 18.91
CA SER A 28 0.73 25.98 18.93
C SER A 28 -0.08 26.03 17.64
N ALA A 29 0.54 25.60 16.54
CA ALA A 29 -0.20 25.37 15.30
C ALA A 29 -1.02 24.09 15.47
N GLU A 30 -2.26 24.24 15.95
CA GLU A 30 -3.24 23.16 16.00
C GLU A 30 -3.68 22.84 14.58
N VAL A 31 -3.04 21.84 13.96
CA VAL A 31 -3.42 21.33 12.64
C VAL A 31 -4.64 20.45 12.83
N GLN A 32 -5.83 20.97 12.49
CA GLN A 32 -7.04 20.16 12.38
C GLN A 32 -6.92 19.23 11.18
N LEU A 33 -6.68 17.95 11.43
CA LEU A 33 -6.68 16.90 10.41
C LEU A 33 -8.12 16.56 10.06
N GLN A 34 -8.41 16.47 8.76
CA GLN A 34 -9.69 15.95 8.31
C GLN A 34 -9.78 14.46 8.66
N PRO A 35 -10.88 14.00 9.28
CA PRO A 35 -11.06 12.58 9.53
C PRO A 35 -11.19 11.84 8.20
N VAL A 36 -10.42 10.77 8.04
CA VAL A 36 -10.52 9.84 6.91
C VAL A 36 -11.44 8.71 7.32
N GLU A 37 -12.57 8.57 6.63
CA GLU A 37 -13.49 7.46 6.85
C GLU A 37 -12.97 6.19 6.16
N ILE A 38 -12.57 5.21 6.96
CA ILE A 38 -12.11 3.90 6.46
C ILE A 38 -13.34 2.99 6.36
N THR A 39 -13.89 2.86 5.16
CA THR A 39 -14.98 1.92 4.90
C THR A 39 -14.39 0.57 4.49
N ALA A 40 -14.62 -0.47 5.29
CA ALA A 40 -14.30 -1.84 4.87
C ALA A 40 -15.51 -2.44 4.14
N GLN A 41 -15.29 -2.97 2.93
CA GLN A 41 -16.27 -3.87 2.33
C GLN A 41 -16.36 -5.13 3.20
N ARG A 42 -17.54 -5.35 3.79
CA ARG A 42 -17.87 -6.61 4.47
C ARG A 42 -17.98 -7.71 3.41
N LEU A 43 -16.84 -8.28 3.03
CA LEU A 43 -16.78 -9.51 2.22
C LEU A 43 -17.70 -10.55 2.89
N SER A 44 -18.55 -11.14 2.07
CA SER A 44 -19.80 -11.78 2.48
C SER A 44 -19.62 -12.82 3.61
N PRO A 45 -20.64 -13.06 4.45
CA PRO A 45 -20.64 -14.12 5.46
C PRO A 45 -20.53 -15.55 4.87
N PHE A 46 -20.49 -15.70 3.55
CA PHE A 46 -20.44 -17.00 2.86
C PHE A 46 -19.02 -17.44 2.48
N ALA A 47 -17.99 -16.67 2.83
CA ALA A 47 -16.59 -16.97 2.50
C ALA A 47 -15.78 -17.51 3.69
N THR A 48 -16.42 -18.03 4.74
CA THR A 48 -15.72 -18.60 5.91
C THR A 48 -14.79 -19.73 5.47
N GLY A 49 -13.48 -19.55 5.68
CA GLY A 49 -12.44 -20.50 5.27
C GLY A 49 -11.90 -20.30 3.83
N ALA A 50 -12.46 -19.37 3.06
CA ALA A 50 -11.87 -18.96 1.78
C ALA A 50 -10.66 -18.05 2.01
N ARG A 51 -9.59 -18.25 1.24
CA ARG A 51 -8.41 -17.38 1.25
C ARG A 51 -8.57 -16.34 0.15
N SER A 52 -8.57 -15.07 0.54
CA SER A 52 -8.46 -13.94 -0.39
C SER A 52 -7.08 -13.31 -0.25
N GLN A 53 -6.45 -13.02 -1.37
CA GLN A 53 -5.19 -12.29 -1.46
C GLN A 53 -5.35 -11.24 -2.54
N ARG A 54 -5.11 -9.98 -2.17
CA ARG A 54 -5.10 -8.85 -3.11
C ARG A 54 -3.66 -8.43 -3.36
N LEU A 55 -3.28 -8.30 -4.62
CA LEU A 55 -2.03 -7.71 -5.05
C LEU A 55 -2.23 -6.22 -5.27
N ASP A 56 -1.41 -5.43 -4.58
CA ASP A 56 -1.48 -3.98 -4.67
C ASP A 56 -0.75 -3.47 -5.91
N SER A 57 -1.30 -2.43 -6.52
CA SER A 57 -0.75 -1.61 -7.59
C SER A 57 0.75 -1.32 -7.45
N MET A 58 1.23 -0.94 -6.26
CA MET A 58 2.66 -0.67 -6.04
C MET A 58 3.54 -1.88 -6.30
N ARG A 59 3.10 -3.09 -5.93
CA ARG A 59 3.86 -4.32 -6.19
C ARG A 59 3.86 -4.67 -7.68
N LEU A 60 2.76 -4.40 -8.38
CA LEU A 60 2.66 -4.64 -9.82
C LEU A 60 3.54 -3.68 -10.63
N GLN A 61 3.72 -2.44 -10.17
CA GLN A 61 4.48 -1.41 -10.88
C GLN A 61 6.00 -1.50 -10.71
N VAL A 62 6.49 -1.99 -9.58
CA VAL A 62 7.93 -1.96 -9.25
C VAL A 62 8.73 -3.02 -10.00
N GLU A 63 8.10 -4.14 -10.39
CA GLU A 63 8.81 -5.39 -10.67
C GLU A 63 8.84 -5.79 -12.15
N GLY A 64 8.26 -4.96 -13.03
CA GLY A 64 8.46 -5.06 -14.48
C GLY A 64 7.99 -6.35 -15.14
N PHE A 65 7.10 -7.12 -14.50
CA PHE A 65 6.54 -8.34 -15.06
C PHE A 65 5.81 -8.08 -16.38
N ALA A 66 5.91 -9.04 -17.31
CA ALA A 66 5.32 -8.91 -18.65
C ALA A 66 3.85 -9.36 -18.68
N SER A 67 3.48 -10.37 -17.89
CA SER A 67 2.17 -11.01 -17.96
C SER A 67 1.61 -11.41 -16.60
N LEU A 68 0.27 -11.56 -16.53
CA LEU A 68 -0.43 -12.01 -15.33
C LEU A 68 0.07 -13.37 -14.82
N ALA A 69 0.51 -14.25 -15.74
CA ALA A 69 1.10 -15.53 -15.40
C ALA A 69 2.31 -15.41 -14.46
N GLU A 70 3.21 -14.46 -14.74
CA GLU A 70 4.43 -14.27 -13.97
C GLU A 70 4.11 -13.77 -12.57
N VAL A 71 3.30 -12.72 -12.46
CA VAL A 71 2.90 -12.15 -11.16
C VAL A 71 2.26 -13.18 -10.25
N LEU A 72 1.34 -14.00 -10.78
CA LEU A 72 0.68 -15.04 -9.99
C LEU A 72 1.67 -16.12 -9.54
N THR A 73 2.63 -16.49 -10.39
CA THR A 73 3.66 -17.48 -10.06
C THR A 73 4.58 -16.96 -8.95
N TRP A 74 4.92 -15.68 -8.96
CA TRP A 74 5.86 -15.08 -8.00
C TRP A 74 5.23 -14.74 -6.65
N TYR A 75 4.01 -14.20 -6.63
CA TYR A 75 3.42 -13.67 -5.39
C TYR A 75 2.31 -14.52 -4.79
N THR A 76 1.84 -15.54 -5.49
CA THR A 76 0.72 -16.35 -5.01
C THR A 76 1.11 -17.81 -4.93
N THR A 77 0.30 -18.60 -4.23
CA THR A 77 0.44 -20.05 -4.18
C THR A 77 -0.31 -20.74 -5.32
N ILE A 78 -0.74 -19.98 -6.33
CA ILE A 78 -1.46 -20.52 -7.49
C ILE A 78 -0.42 -21.05 -8.45
N ALA A 79 -0.51 -22.34 -8.78
CA ALA A 79 0.40 -22.94 -9.75
C ALA A 79 -0.01 -22.52 -11.16
N THR A 80 0.97 -22.19 -11.99
CA THR A 80 0.78 -21.96 -13.42
C THR A 80 1.39 -23.12 -14.21
N LYS A 81 0.75 -23.48 -15.33
CA LYS A 81 1.25 -24.48 -16.26
C LYS A 81 1.54 -23.78 -17.57
N ALA A 82 2.83 -23.50 -17.81
CA ALA A 82 3.33 -22.93 -19.04
C ALA A 82 3.65 -24.03 -20.06
N TYR A 83 3.17 -23.87 -21.30
CA TYR A 83 3.41 -24.80 -22.41
C TYR A 83 4.64 -24.42 -23.26
N GLY A 84 5.59 -23.70 -22.66
CA GLY A 84 6.78 -23.14 -23.33
C GLY A 84 6.94 -21.65 -23.05
N ASN A 85 8.11 -21.09 -23.36
CA ASN A 85 8.36 -19.66 -23.19
C ASN A 85 7.50 -18.84 -24.16
N GLY A 86 6.72 -17.89 -23.64
CA GLY A 86 5.79 -17.08 -24.44
C GLY A 86 4.59 -17.83 -25.03
N MET A 87 4.40 -19.11 -24.64
CA MET A 87 3.26 -19.92 -25.06
C MET A 87 2.13 -19.81 -24.03
N LEU A 88 1.00 -20.45 -24.34
CA LEU A 88 -0.16 -20.52 -23.45
C LEU A 88 0.26 -20.87 -22.02
N THR A 89 -0.21 -20.08 -21.07
CA THR A 89 0.01 -20.33 -19.65
C THR A 89 -1.31 -20.39 -18.93
N SER A 90 -1.62 -21.57 -18.39
CA SER A 90 -2.90 -21.87 -17.75
C SER A 90 -2.77 -21.94 -16.23
N LEU A 91 -3.88 -21.76 -15.53
CA LEU A 91 -3.93 -21.80 -14.07
C LEU A 91 -4.20 -23.20 -13.53
N SER A 92 -3.66 -23.50 -12.36
CA SER A 92 -3.92 -24.70 -11.59
C SER A 92 -4.03 -24.36 -10.11
N PHE A 93 -5.26 -24.31 -9.60
CA PHE A 93 -5.51 -24.00 -8.20
C PHE A 93 -5.82 -25.26 -7.41
N ARG A 94 -5.07 -25.52 -6.32
CA ARG A 94 -5.28 -26.67 -5.41
C ARG A 94 -5.35 -28.03 -6.14
N GLY A 95 -4.56 -28.20 -7.20
CA GLY A 95 -4.54 -29.42 -8.02
C GLY A 95 -5.66 -29.55 -9.06
N THR A 96 -6.57 -28.56 -9.15
CA THR A 96 -7.61 -28.51 -10.20
C THR A 96 -7.07 -27.90 -11.49
N GLY A 97 -7.69 -28.25 -12.63
CA GLY A 97 -7.33 -27.70 -13.94
C GLY A 97 -7.84 -26.27 -14.17
N ALA A 98 -7.36 -25.63 -15.23
CA ALA A 98 -7.70 -24.24 -15.57
C ALA A 98 -9.19 -24.00 -15.81
N SER A 99 -9.94 -25.01 -16.24
CA SER A 99 -11.40 -24.95 -16.43
C SER A 99 -12.19 -24.95 -15.12
N HIS A 100 -11.57 -25.33 -14.00
CA HIS A 100 -12.21 -25.32 -12.69
C HIS A 100 -12.01 -24.01 -11.93
N THR A 101 -11.30 -23.03 -12.51
CA THR A 101 -11.05 -21.72 -11.92
C THR A 101 -11.53 -20.64 -12.87
N ALA A 102 -12.53 -19.87 -12.46
CA ALA A 102 -12.95 -18.69 -13.22
C ALA A 102 -11.93 -17.56 -13.02
N VAL A 103 -11.47 -16.95 -14.11
CA VAL A 103 -10.71 -15.70 -14.08
C VAL A 103 -11.65 -14.60 -14.52
N LEU A 104 -11.87 -13.64 -13.64
CA LEU A 104 -12.87 -12.60 -13.83
C LEU A 104 -12.15 -11.29 -14.10
N TRP A 105 -12.45 -10.65 -15.23
CA TRP A 105 -12.07 -9.27 -15.49
C TRP A 105 -13.33 -8.41 -15.45
N HIS A 106 -13.36 -7.43 -14.53
CA HIS A 106 -14.55 -6.63 -14.24
C HIS A 106 -15.83 -7.47 -13.98
N GLY A 107 -15.68 -8.65 -13.37
CA GLY A 107 -16.79 -9.56 -13.09
C GLY A 107 -17.22 -10.46 -14.26
N ILE A 108 -16.57 -10.34 -15.42
CA ILE A 108 -16.84 -11.19 -16.59
C ILE A 108 -15.76 -12.27 -16.69
N ASN A 109 -16.16 -13.53 -16.87
CA ASN A 109 -15.21 -14.61 -17.07
C ASN A 109 -14.51 -14.48 -18.43
N ILE A 110 -13.19 -14.43 -18.43
CA ILE A 110 -12.37 -14.26 -19.65
C ILE A 110 -11.91 -15.59 -20.25
N ALA A 111 -12.42 -16.72 -19.77
CA ALA A 111 -12.11 -18.03 -20.33
C ALA A 111 -12.58 -18.13 -21.79
N TYR A 112 -11.77 -18.80 -22.63
CA TYR A 112 -12.15 -19.04 -24.01
C TYR A 112 -13.44 -19.86 -24.08
N PRO A 113 -14.50 -19.39 -24.78
CA PRO A 113 -15.78 -20.10 -24.81
C PRO A 113 -15.70 -21.52 -25.38
N SER A 114 -14.76 -21.78 -26.29
CA SER A 114 -14.57 -23.08 -26.94
C SER A 114 -13.76 -24.08 -26.10
N LEU A 115 -12.80 -23.61 -25.30
CA LEU A 115 -11.88 -24.44 -24.52
C LEU A 115 -12.21 -24.48 -23.02
N GLY A 116 -12.96 -23.50 -22.52
CA GLY A 116 -13.23 -23.31 -21.10
C GLY A 116 -11.99 -23.01 -20.26
N GLN A 117 -10.88 -22.60 -20.88
CA GLN A 117 -9.61 -22.33 -20.20
C GLN A 117 -9.19 -20.86 -20.41
N ASN A 118 -8.37 -20.36 -19.50
CA ASN A 118 -7.82 -19.02 -19.54
C ASN A 118 -6.33 -19.09 -19.95
N ASP A 119 -5.91 -18.21 -20.85
CA ASP A 119 -4.50 -18.01 -21.14
C ASP A 119 -4.01 -16.72 -20.50
N LEU A 120 -3.13 -16.85 -19.53
CA LEU A 120 -2.59 -15.74 -18.77
C LEU A 120 -1.36 -15.10 -19.40
N ALA A 121 -0.68 -15.79 -20.32
CA ALA A 121 0.52 -15.26 -20.96
C ALA A 121 0.20 -14.07 -21.87
N VAL A 122 -1.01 -14.05 -22.44
CA VAL A 122 -1.51 -12.97 -23.30
C VAL A 122 -2.14 -11.80 -22.53
N LEU A 123 -2.18 -11.86 -21.19
CA LEU A 123 -2.76 -10.80 -20.36
C LEU A 123 -1.65 -9.85 -19.87
N PRO A 124 -1.48 -8.67 -20.51
CA PRO A 124 -0.44 -7.74 -20.12
C PRO A 124 -0.79 -7.06 -18.79
N LEU A 125 0.20 -6.94 -17.91
CA LEU A 125 -0.03 -6.39 -16.57
C LEU A 125 -0.34 -4.90 -16.56
N SER A 126 0.04 -4.16 -17.60
CA SER A 126 -0.25 -2.74 -17.75
C SER A 126 -1.74 -2.39 -17.78
N LEU A 127 -2.61 -3.38 -18.02
CA LEU A 127 -4.07 -3.20 -18.04
C LEU A 127 -4.71 -3.34 -16.65
N TYR A 128 -3.95 -3.72 -15.62
CA TYR A 128 -4.46 -4.01 -14.28
C TYR A 128 -3.88 -3.05 -13.25
N ASN A 129 -4.76 -2.46 -12.44
CA ASN A 129 -4.35 -1.64 -11.29
C ASN A 129 -4.28 -2.49 -10.01
N ASP A 130 -5.08 -3.55 -9.94
CA ASP A 130 -5.21 -4.44 -8.81
C ASP A 130 -5.64 -5.84 -9.28
N ILE A 131 -5.20 -6.87 -8.56
CA ILE A 131 -5.46 -8.29 -8.85
C ILE A 131 -5.87 -9.01 -7.56
#